data_AF-A0A9D8EQ68-F1
#
_entry.id   AF-A0A9D8EQ68-F1
#
_cell.length_a   1.000
_cell.length_b   1.000
_cell.length_c   1.000
_cell.angle_alpha   90.00
_cell.angle_beta   90.00
_cell.angle_gamma   90.00
#
_symmetry.space_group_name_H-M   'P 1'
#
loop_
_entity.id
_entity.type
_entity.pdbx_description
1 polymer ?
#
loop_
_entity_poly.entity_id
_entity_poly.type
_entity_poly.pdbx_seq_one_letter_code
_entity_poly.pdbx_strand_id
1 'polypeptide(L)'
;MIMEVNLAILWKSYKQNEDTYFRDRLISNYRPFLKSVVNHVHSRLPRTVDVMDLENYAYIGLLDAIKKFDLGRNIKFETYASYRIKGAIIE
;
A
#
# COMPACT_ATOMS: atom_id res chain seq x y z
N MET A 1 -11.84 -16.52 1.63
CA MET A 1 -11.05 -17.66 2.16
C MET A 1 -9.80 -17.99 1.34
N ILE A 2 -9.82 -18.01 -0.01
CA ILE A 2 -8.61 -18.31 -0.83
C ILE A 2 -7.60 -17.14 -0.89
N MET A 3 -8.06 -15.88 -0.89
CA MET A 3 -7.17 -14.71 -0.99
C MET A 3 -6.35 -14.43 0.29
N GLU A 4 -6.93 -14.61 1.48
CA GLU A 4 -6.23 -14.34 2.76
C GLU A 4 -5.06 -15.28 3.00
N VAL A 5 -5.22 -16.57 2.69
CA VAL A 5 -4.15 -17.57 2.81
C VAL A 5 -2.97 -17.22 1.90
N ASN A 6 -3.24 -16.74 0.68
CA ASN A 6 -2.19 -16.34 -0.26
C ASN A 6 -1.42 -15.11 0.25
N LEU A 7 -2.11 -14.12 0.81
CA LEU A 7 -1.49 -12.89 1.28
C LEU A 7 -0.55 -13.13 2.47
N ALA A 8 -0.93 -13.98 3.42
CA ALA A 8 -0.08 -14.36 4.54
C ALA A 8 1.22 -15.04 4.08
N ILE A 9 1.14 -15.91 3.07
CA ILE A 9 2.31 -16.57 2.48
C ILE A 9 3.20 -15.54 1.79
N LEU A 10 2.63 -14.66 0.97
CA LEU A 10 3.40 -13.60 0.28
C LEU A 10 4.17 -12.72 1.28
N TRP A 11 3.52 -12.32 2.38
CA TRP A 11 4.15 -11.54 3.44
C TRP A 11 5.28 -12.28 4.12
N LYS A 12 5.05 -13.54 4.50
CA LYS A 12 6.08 -14.37 5.14
C LYS A 12 7.29 -14.53 4.23
N SER A 13 7.07 -14.85 2.95
CA SER A 13 8.15 -15.00 1.97
C SER A 13 8.90 -13.69 1.77
N TYR A 14 8.19 -12.57 1.58
CA TYR A 14 8.82 -11.26 1.43
C TYR A 14 9.66 -10.87 2.65
N LYS A 15 9.18 -11.12 3.87
CA LYS A 15 9.93 -10.76 5.10
C LYS A 15 11.13 -11.65 5.38
N GLN A 16 11.24 -12.81 4.73
CA GLN A 16 12.40 -13.70 4.89
C GLN A 16 13.59 -13.27 4.02
N ASN A 17 13.35 -12.74 2.83
CA ASN A 17 14.40 -12.51 1.83
C ASN A 17 14.34 -11.17 1.11
N GLU A 18 13.36 -10.31 1.41
CA GLU A 18 13.08 -9.04 0.72
C GLU A 18 13.00 -9.14 -0.81
N ASP A 19 12.63 -10.31 -1.34
CA ASP A 19 12.61 -10.56 -2.78
C ASP A 19 11.56 -9.69 -3.48
N THR A 20 12.00 -9.03 -4.56
CA THR A 20 11.18 -8.14 -5.38
C THR A 20 9.97 -8.85 -5.97
N TYR A 21 10.05 -10.15 -6.28
CA TYR A 21 8.93 -10.93 -6.77
C TYR A 21 7.76 -10.92 -5.77
N PHE A 22 8.01 -11.20 -4.49
CA PHE A 22 6.96 -11.20 -3.47
C PHE A 22 6.47 -9.79 -3.18
N ARG A 23 7.36 -8.80 -3.17
CA ARG A 23 6.99 -7.39 -3.03
C ARG A 23 6.01 -6.96 -4.14
N ASP A 24 6.32 -7.27 -5.39
CA ASP A 24 5.51 -6.84 -6.54
C ASP A 24 4.15 -7.56 -6.56
N ARG A 25 4.08 -8.80 -6.06
CA ARG A 25 2.82 -9.50 -5.78
C ARG A 25 2.03 -8.82 -4.66
N LEU A 26 2.65 -8.43 -3.55
CA LEU A 26 1.99 -7.69 -2.47
C LEU A 26 1.41 -6.36 -2.99
N ILE A 27 2.20 -5.58 -3.72
CA ILE A 27 1.76 -4.34 -4.37
C ILE A 27 0.54 -4.59 -5.24
N SER A 28 0.58 -5.63 -6.08
CA SER A 28 -0.52 -5.97 -6.98
C SER A 28 -1.80 -6.28 -6.22
N ASN A 29 -1.71 -7.01 -5.10
CA ASN A 29 -2.85 -7.30 -4.23
C ASN A 29 -3.39 -6.04 -3.53
N TYR A 30 -2.52 -5.09 -3.16
CA TYR A 30 -2.90 -3.84 -2.50
C TYR A 30 -3.27 -2.70 -3.46
N ARG A 31 -3.16 -2.90 -4.77
CA ARG A 31 -3.49 -1.87 -5.77
C ARG A 31 -4.94 -1.36 -5.67
N PRO A 32 -5.97 -2.20 -5.47
CA PRO A 32 -7.35 -1.71 -5.28
C PRO A 32 -7.48 -0.84 -4.02
N PHE A 33 -6.82 -1.23 -2.93
CA PHE A 33 -6.77 -0.46 -1.68
C PHE A 33 -6.11 0.91 -1.90
N LEU A 34 -4.94 0.94 -2.55
CA LEU A 34 -4.25 2.18 -2.89
C LEU A 34 -5.14 3.13 -3.70
N LYS A 35 -5.81 2.62 -4.75
CA LYS A 35 -6.76 3.41 -5.55
C LYS A 35 -7.90 3.98 -4.72
N SER A 36 -8.44 3.21 -3.78
CA SER A 36 -9.48 3.69 -2.87
C SER A 36 -9.00 4.86 -2.00
N VAL A 37 -7.77 4.76 -1.47
CA VAL A 37 -7.16 5.84 -0.68
C VAL A 37 -6.92 7.09 -1.52
N VAL A 38 -6.34 6.94 -2.72
CA VAL A 38 -6.08 8.06 -3.63
C VAL A 38 -7.38 8.76 -4.02
N ASN A 39 -8.41 8.02 -4.43
CA ASN A 39 -9.71 8.60 -4.79
C ASN A 39 -10.36 9.34 -3.62
N HIS A 40 -10.23 8.80 -2.40
CA HIS A 40 -10.73 9.45 -1.20
C HIS A 40 -10.02 10.79 -0.94
N VAL A 41 -8.70 10.84 -1.10
CA VAL A 41 -7.92 12.08 -0.97
C VAL A 41 -8.28 13.07 -2.08
N HIS A 42 -8.25 12.62 -3.34
CA HIS A 42 -8.56 13.43 -4.52
C HIS A 42 -9.94 14.08 -4.45
N SER A 43 -10.95 13.37 -3.93
CA SER A 43 -12.31 13.90 -3.76
C SER A 43 -12.43 15.16 -2.89
N ARG A 44 -11.39 15.46 -2.10
CA ARG A 44 -11.32 16.63 -1.19
C ARG A 44 -10.43 17.74 -1.73
N LEU A 45 -9.83 17.55 -2.90
CA LEU A 45 -8.90 18.49 -3.52
C LEU A 45 -9.58 19.25 -4.67
N PRO A 46 -9.03 20.41 -5.08
CA PRO A 46 -9.48 21.09 -6.29
C PRO A 46 -9.36 20.18 -7.52
N ARG A 47 -10.26 20.36 -8.49
CA ARG A 47 -10.28 19.59 -9.75
C ARG A 47 -9.03 19.76 -10.61
N THR A 48 -8.20 20.76 -10.32
CA THR A 48 -6.92 21.02 -10.99
C THR A 48 -5.82 20.05 -10.59
N VAL A 49 -5.98 19.29 -9.50
CA VAL A 49 -5.02 18.28 -9.07
C VAL A 49 -5.18 17.03 -9.93
N ASP A 50 -4.09 16.58 -10.56
CA ASP A 50 -4.08 15.34 -11.33
C ASP A 50 -4.05 14.12 -10.41
N VAL A 51 -4.97 13.18 -10.66
CA VAL A 51 -5.03 11.92 -9.91
C VAL A 51 -3.83 11.02 -10.20
N MET A 52 -3.22 11.10 -11.39
CA MET A 52 -2.05 10.29 -11.74
C MET A 52 -0.84 10.66 -10.89
N ASP A 53 -0.64 11.94 -10.59
CA ASP A 53 0.42 12.39 -9.69
C ASP A 53 0.20 11.82 -8.28
N LEU A 54 -1.04 11.89 -7.78
CA LEU A 54 -1.39 11.31 -6.48
C LEU A 54 -1.16 9.79 -6.43
N GLU A 55 -1.47 9.06 -7.52
CA GLU A 55 -1.20 7.62 -7.61
C GLU A 55 0.30 7.31 -7.53
N ASN A 56 1.16 8.14 -8.14
CA ASN A 56 2.61 7.97 -8.09
C ASN A 56 3.16 8.17 -6.67
N TYR A 57 2.75 9.24 -5.98
CA TYR A 57 3.14 9.47 -4.58
C TYR A 57 2.61 8.38 -3.65
N ALA A 58 1.36 7.97 -3.85
CA ALA A 58 0.75 6.88 -3.09
C ALA A 58 1.50 5.56 -3.27
N TYR A 59 1.98 5.28 -4.47
CA TYR A 59 2.75 4.07 -4.78
C TYR A 59 4.06 4.03 -3.99
N ILE A 60 4.77 5.16 -3.91
CA ILE A 60 5.99 5.29 -3.08
C ILE A 60 5.66 5.05 -1.60
N GLY A 61 4.57 5.65 -1.11
CA GLY A 61 4.10 5.45 0.26
C GLY A 61 3.72 3.99 0.56
N LEU A 62 3.10 3.28 -0.40
CA LEU A 62 2.77 1.86 -0.27
C LEU A 62 4.03 0.98 -0.26
N LEU A 63 5.00 1.26 -1.13
CA LEU A 63 6.29 0.56 -1.15
C LEU A 63 7.00 0.65 0.20
N ASP A 64 7.10 1.87 0.73
CA ASP A 64 7.72 2.10 2.03
C ASP A 64 6.93 1.46 3.18
N ALA A 65 5.60 1.50 3.12
CA ALA A 65 4.74 0.80 4.07
C ALA A 65 5.00 -0.71 4.03
N ILE A 66 5.10 -1.32 2.85
CA ILE A 66 5.38 -2.76 2.71
C ILE A 66 6.72 -3.11 3.34
N LYS A 67 7.76 -2.32 3.03
CA LYS A 67 9.09 -2.53 3.56
C LYS A 67 9.12 -2.45 5.09
N LYS A 68 8.47 -1.43 5.67
CA LYS A 68 8.54 -1.14 7.11
C LYS A 68 7.47 -1.84 7.97
N PHE A 69 6.47 -2.47 7.36
CA PHE A 69 5.41 -3.12 8.13
C PHE A 69 5.97 -4.30 8.94
N ASP A 70 5.56 -4.37 10.20
CA ASP A 70 5.90 -5.44 11.11
C ASP A 70 4.68 -6.37 11.25
N LEU A 71 4.86 -7.64 10.84
CA LEU A 71 3.83 -8.66 10.87
C LEU A 71 3.43 -9.07 12.29
N GLY A 72 4.25 -8.77 13.30
CA GLY A 72 3.94 -9.00 14.71
C GLY A 72 2.94 -7.99 15.29
N ARG A 73 2.65 -6.90 14.58
CA ARG A 73 1.64 -5.93 15.03
C ARG A 73 0.25 -6.50 14.88
N ASN A 74 -0.57 -6.41 15.93
CA ASN A 74 -1.97 -6.84 15.91
C ASN A 74 -2.90 -5.81 15.22
N ILE A 75 -2.47 -5.29 14.07
CA ILE A 75 -3.26 -4.37 13.22
C ILE A 75 -3.21 -4.84 11.77
N LYS A 76 -4.25 -4.54 11.00
CA LYS A 76 -4.25 -4.81 9.57
C LYS A 76 -3.21 -3.92 8.87
N PHE A 77 -2.57 -4.46 7.82
CA PHE A 77 -1.61 -3.71 7.04
C PHE A 77 -2.22 -2.43 6.46
N GLU A 78 -3.45 -2.50 5.94
CA GLU A 78 -4.17 -1.39 5.34
C GLU A 78 -4.35 -0.22 6.33
N THR A 79 -4.57 -0.53 7.61
CA THR A 79 -4.65 0.49 8.67
C THR A 79 -3.34 1.26 8.77
N TYR A 80 -2.20 0.56 8.83
CA TYR A 80 -0.88 1.17 8.87
C TYR A 80 -0.53 1.91 7.56
N ALA A 81 -0.74 1.26 6.42
CA ALA A 81 -0.39 1.77 5.10
C ALA A 81 -1.18 3.04 4.74
N SER A 82 -2.43 3.16 5.20
CA SER A 82 -3.24 4.35 4.94
C SER A 82 -2.58 5.65 5.43
N TYR A 83 -1.88 5.61 6.57
CA TYR A 83 -1.16 6.77 7.10
C TYR A 83 0.09 7.08 6.28
N ARG A 84 0.84 6.04 5.86
CA ARG A 84 2.05 6.22 5.04
C ARG A 84 1.72 6.77 3.65
N ILE A 85 0.67 6.23 3.01
CA ILE A 85 0.20 6.68 1.69
C ILE A 85 -0.26 8.13 1.75
N LYS A 86 -1.09 8.49 2.74
CA LYS A 86 -1.55 9.88 2.89
C LYS A 86 -0.41 10.84 3.17
N GLY A 87 0.56 10.45 4.00
CA GLY A 87 1.77 11.24 4.24
C GLY A 87 2.54 11.50 2.95
N ALA A 88 2.79 10.45 2.16
CA ALA A 88 3.52 10.57 0.90
C ALA A 88 2.81 11.45 -0.16
N ILE A 89 1.48 11.54 -0.13
CA ILE A 89 0.70 12.42 -1.02
C ILE A 89 0.81 13.90 -0.61
N ILE A 90 1.04 14.19 0.67
CA ILE A 90 1.01 15.56 1.23
C ILE A 90 2.41 16.18 1.30
N GLU A 91 3.45 15.35 1.44
CA GLU A 91 4.88 15.75 1.43
C GLU A 91 5.33 16.30 0.08
#